data_AF-A0A9X7W224-F1
#
_entry.id   AF-A0A9X7W224-F1
#
_cell.length_a   1.000
_cell.length_b   1.000
_cell.length_c   1.000
_cell.angle_alpha   90.00
_cell.angle_beta   90.00
_cell.angle_gamma   90.00
#
_symmetry.space_group_name_H-M   'P 1'
#
loop_
_entity.id
_entity.type
_entity.pdbx_description
1 polymer ?
#
loop_
_entity_poly.entity_id
_entity_poly.type
_entity_poly.pdbx_seq_one_letter_code
_entity_poly.pdbx_strand_id
1 'polypeptide(L)'
;MRRYGWVLTVLIIAAFFIIQHRSVPNAPSPTNAVTTSQGIRIPVVTEVPSGTGEVWILARKSNGGYVVNVYNRQTLLHAFMAGKKITSDSTGTTYSASNDIRLGYIEYQATAIHVNKDGKSGYIALRQIASQGTTVNQPATSNAP
;
A
#
# COMPACT_ATOMS: atom_id res chain seq x y z
N MET A 1 -37.13 -32.35 3.23
CA MET A 1 -35.79 -31.86 3.64
C MET A 1 -35.16 -31.00 2.53
N ARG A 2 -35.58 -29.73 2.36
CA ARG A 2 -35.08 -28.82 1.29
C ARG A 2 -35.04 -27.33 1.70
N ARG A 3 -35.04 -27.02 3.01
CA ARG A 3 -35.14 -25.62 3.50
C ARG A 3 -33.81 -24.99 3.94
N TYR A 4 -32.72 -25.78 4.01
CA TYR A 4 -31.41 -25.30 4.49
C TYR A 4 -30.37 -25.07 3.38
N GLY A 5 -30.68 -25.42 2.12
CA GLY A 5 -29.75 -25.22 1.00
C GLY A 5 -29.40 -23.75 0.75
N TRP A 6 -30.37 -22.85 0.97
CA TRP A 6 -30.17 -21.42 0.77
C TRP A 6 -29.25 -20.78 1.82
N VAL A 7 -29.28 -21.30 3.06
CA VAL A 7 -28.41 -20.82 4.16
C VAL A 7 -26.95 -21.13 3.85
N LEU A 8 -26.66 -22.30 3.28
CA LEU A 8 -25.31 -22.68 2.87
C LEU A 8 -24.78 -21.77 1.75
N THR A 9 -25.62 -21.43 0.76
CA THR A 9 -25.25 -20.51 -0.33
C THR A 9 -24.91 -19.11 0.18
N VAL A 10 -25.72 -18.55 1.09
CA VAL A 10 -25.45 -17.25 1.71
C VAL A 10 -24.16 -17.29 2.52
N LEU A 11 -23.89 -18.38 3.26
CA LEU A 11 -22.64 -18.56 4.01
C LEU A 11 -21.41 -18.63 3.11
N ILE A 12 -21.49 -19.35 1.97
CA ILE A 12 -20.37 -19.45 1.03
C ILE A 12 -20.07 -18.09 0.39
N ILE A 13 -21.11 -17.34 -0.01
CA ILE A 13 -20.96 -15.99 -0.55
C ILE A 13 -20.34 -15.07 0.50
N ALA A 14 -20.86 -15.07 1.73
CA ALA A 14 -20.31 -14.25 2.82
C ALA A 14 -18.85 -14.61 3.15
N ALA A 15 -18.51 -15.90 3.20
CA ALA A 15 -17.14 -16.36 3.41
C ALA A 15 -16.21 -15.90 2.28
N PHE A 16 -16.66 -15.96 1.03
CA PHE A 16 -15.90 -15.48 -0.13
C PHE A 16 -15.62 -13.98 -0.05
N PHE A 17 -16.61 -13.17 0.35
CA PHE A 17 -16.43 -11.74 0.59
C PHE A 17 -15.47 -11.44 1.75
N ILE A 18 -15.47 -12.25 2.82
CA ILE A 18 -14.56 -12.06 3.96
C ILE A 18 -13.10 -12.40 3.58
N ILE A 19 -12.87 -13.43 2.77
CA ILE A 19 -11.52 -13.87 2.39
C ILE A 19 -10.89 -12.91 1.39
N GLN A 20 -11.63 -12.40 0.40
CA GLN A 20 -11.09 -11.43 -0.58
C GLN A 20 -10.60 -10.13 0.07
N HIS A 21 -11.17 -9.71 1.20
CA HIS A 21 -10.83 -8.43 1.83
C HIS A 21 -9.62 -8.47 2.76
N ARG A 22 -8.98 -9.63 3.01
CA ARG A 22 -7.90 -9.74 4.02
C ARG A 22 -6.49 -9.84 3.46
N SER A 23 -6.30 -9.98 2.16
CA SER A 23 -4.96 -10.07 1.58
C SER A 23 -4.41 -8.68 1.30
N VAL A 24 -3.34 -8.31 2.00
CA VAL A 24 -2.54 -7.11 1.69
C VAL A 24 -2.06 -7.24 0.23
N PRO A 25 -2.34 -6.25 -0.64
CA PRO A 25 -1.90 -6.27 -2.04
C PRO A 25 -0.39 -6.45 -2.13
N ASN A 26 0.06 -7.30 -3.05
CA ASN A 26 1.49 -7.57 -3.24
C ASN A 26 1.99 -6.95 -4.55
N ALA A 27 3.11 -6.25 -4.48
CA ALA A 27 3.83 -5.69 -5.62
C ALA A 27 5.32 -6.05 -5.53
N PRO A 28 6.03 -6.10 -6.67
CA PRO A 28 7.49 -6.20 -6.65
C PRO A 28 8.11 -5.00 -5.90
N SER A 29 9.38 -5.15 -5.52
CA SER A 29 10.10 -4.06 -4.86
C SER A 29 10.44 -2.95 -5.88
N PRO A 30 10.06 -1.69 -5.61
CA PRO A 30 10.33 -0.56 -6.48
C PRO A 30 11.83 -0.33 -6.69
N THR A 31 12.26 -0.22 -7.95
CA THR A 31 13.66 0.06 -8.31
C THR A 31 14.10 1.47 -7.89
N ASN A 32 13.17 2.43 -7.86
CA ASN A 32 13.46 3.85 -7.62
C ASN A 32 13.09 4.30 -6.20
N ALA A 33 12.92 3.38 -5.25
CA ALA A 33 12.62 3.75 -3.86
C ALA A 33 13.84 4.40 -3.19
N VAL A 34 13.60 5.49 -2.48
CA VAL A 34 14.59 6.19 -1.67
C VAL A 34 14.32 5.89 -0.20
N THR A 35 15.30 5.31 0.49
CA THR A 35 15.22 5.06 1.93
C THR A 35 15.39 6.37 2.71
N THR A 36 14.58 6.54 3.73
CA THR A 36 14.56 7.68 4.65
C THR A 36 14.54 7.19 6.09
N SER A 37 14.73 8.09 7.06
CA SER A 37 14.61 7.75 8.48
C SER A 37 13.21 7.27 8.90
N GLN A 38 12.17 7.56 8.10
CA GLN A 38 10.77 7.26 8.41
C GLN A 38 10.20 6.07 7.61
N GLY A 39 11.02 5.44 6.75
CA GLY A 39 10.59 4.41 5.81
C GLY A 39 11.12 4.70 4.40
N ILE A 40 10.34 4.43 3.37
CA ILE A 40 10.74 4.63 1.97
C ILE A 40 9.86 5.69 1.29
N ARG A 41 10.42 6.36 0.28
CA ARG A 41 9.69 7.24 -0.64
C ARG A 41 9.80 6.68 -2.04
N ILE A 42 8.67 6.53 -2.72
CA ILE A 42 8.63 6.05 -4.10
C ILE A 42 8.21 7.22 -4.98
N PRO A 43 9.02 7.61 -5.99
CA PRO A 43 8.65 8.69 -6.89
C PRO A 43 7.42 8.31 -7.70
N VAL A 44 6.55 9.29 -7.93
CA VAL A 44 5.33 9.13 -8.73
C VAL A 44 5.28 10.16 -9.83
N VAL A 45 4.72 9.78 -10.98
CA VAL A 45 4.58 10.64 -12.17
C VAL A 45 3.20 10.49 -12.79
N THR A 46 2.70 11.50 -13.49
CA THR A 46 1.41 11.42 -14.19
C THR A 46 1.44 10.62 -15.48
N GLU A 47 2.62 10.47 -16.08
CA GLU A 47 2.79 9.77 -17.36
C GLU A 47 3.23 8.33 -17.12
N VAL A 48 2.62 7.39 -17.84
CA VAL A 48 3.02 5.98 -17.81
C VAL A 48 4.36 5.88 -18.55
N PRO A 49 5.47 5.52 -17.88
CA PRO A 49 6.72 5.25 -18.59
C PRO A 49 6.50 4.06 -19.52
N SER A 50 6.98 4.14 -20.76
CA SER A 50 6.95 3.02 -21.69
C SER A 50 7.81 1.87 -21.16
N GLY A 51 7.19 0.80 -20.67
CA GLY A 51 7.91 -0.35 -20.12
C GLY A 51 7.00 -1.44 -19.57
N THR A 52 7.58 -2.61 -19.29
CA THR A 52 6.88 -3.81 -18.77
C THR A 52 7.04 -3.99 -17.25
N GLY A 53 7.48 -2.96 -16.55
CA GLY A 53 7.83 -3.02 -15.13
C GLY A 53 6.70 -2.61 -14.18
N GLU A 54 7.12 -2.38 -12.94
CA GLU A 54 6.35 -1.70 -11.90
C GLU A 54 6.33 -0.19 -12.17
N VAL A 55 5.15 0.43 -12.04
CA VAL A 55 4.97 1.87 -12.25
C VAL A 55 4.03 2.43 -11.19
N TRP A 56 4.41 3.59 -10.64
CA TRP A 56 3.57 4.34 -9.69
C TRP A 56 3.10 5.63 -10.33
N ILE A 57 1.79 5.68 -10.61
CA ILE A 57 1.19 6.75 -11.38
C ILE A 57 0.42 7.67 -10.46
N LEU A 58 0.78 8.95 -10.45
CA LEU A 58 -0.01 10.00 -9.85
C LEU A 58 -1.16 10.35 -10.79
N ALA A 59 -2.40 10.28 -10.32
CA ALA A 59 -3.55 10.72 -11.07
C ALA A 59 -4.38 11.70 -10.25
N ARG A 60 -5.02 12.64 -10.96
CA ARG A 60 -5.96 13.60 -10.37
C ARG A 60 -7.39 13.14 -10.66
N LYS A 61 -8.19 12.98 -9.63
CA LYS A 61 -9.61 12.63 -9.71
C LYS A 61 -10.42 13.85 -10.13
N SER A 62 -11.61 13.62 -10.68
CA SER A 62 -12.56 14.68 -11.07
C SER A 62 -12.97 15.60 -9.91
N ASN A 63 -12.97 15.07 -8.68
CA ASN A 63 -13.23 15.85 -7.46
C ASN A 63 -12.02 16.66 -6.96
N GLY A 64 -10.92 16.70 -7.73
CA GLY A 64 -9.70 17.42 -7.41
C GLY A 64 -8.74 16.69 -6.45
N GLY A 65 -9.13 15.54 -5.91
CA GLY A 65 -8.25 14.70 -5.08
C GLY A 65 -7.19 13.96 -5.89
N TYR A 66 -6.11 13.56 -5.23
CA TYR A 66 -5.05 12.77 -5.85
C TYR A 66 -5.15 11.28 -5.50
N VAL A 67 -4.68 10.44 -6.40
CA VAL A 67 -4.53 9.00 -6.20
C VAL A 67 -3.20 8.56 -6.77
N VAL A 68 -2.54 7.61 -6.09
CA VAL A 68 -1.35 6.95 -6.60
C VAL A 68 -1.71 5.52 -6.95
N ASN A 69 -1.69 5.19 -8.24
CA ASN A 69 -2.01 3.89 -8.78
C ASN A 69 -0.72 3.08 -8.98
N VAL A 70 -0.69 1.86 -8.47
CA VAL A 70 0.43 0.92 -8.62
C VAL A 70 0.11 -0.05 -9.73
N TYR A 71 0.89 -0.03 -10.79
CA TYR A 71 0.80 -0.97 -11.89
C TYR A 71 2.00 -1.92 -11.88
N ASN A 72 1.78 -3.15 -12.30
CA ASN A 72 2.84 -4.07 -12.68
C ASN A 72 2.43 -4.72 -13.99
N ARG A 73 3.26 -4.62 -15.04
CA ARG A 73 2.94 -5.16 -16.37
C ARG A 73 1.53 -4.75 -16.83
N GLN A 74 1.21 -3.46 -16.74
CA GLN A 74 -0.08 -2.86 -17.14
C GLN A 74 -1.30 -3.30 -16.30
N THR A 75 -1.12 -4.15 -15.29
CA THR A 75 -2.20 -4.53 -14.38
C THR A 75 -2.19 -3.64 -13.15
N LEU A 76 -3.34 -3.04 -12.82
CA LEU A 76 -3.51 -2.29 -11.58
C LEU A 76 -3.46 -3.25 -10.39
N LEU A 77 -2.46 -3.11 -9.54
CA LEU A 77 -2.29 -3.90 -8.32
C LEU A 77 -2.97 -3.22 -7.12
N HIS A 78 -2.80 -1.91 -7.00
CA HIS A 78 -3.33 -1.17 -5.86
C HIS A 78 -3.49 0.33 -6.17
N ALA A 79 -4.27 1.02 -5.34
CA ALA A 79 -4.46 2.47 -5.42
C ALA A 79 -4.47 3.10 -4.03
N PHE A 80 -3.60 4.08 -3.81
CA PHE A 80 -3.54 4.87 -2.59
C PHE A 80 -4.26 6.18 -2.80
N MET A 81 -5.30 6.43 -2.01
CA MET A 81 -6.05 7.67 -2.10
C MET A 81 -5.43 8.75 -1.21
N ALA A 82 -5.28 9.95 -1.75
CA ALA A 82 -4.97 11.12 -0.96
C ALA A 82 -6.17 11.48 -0.08
N GLY A 83 -5.92 11.61 1.22
CA GLY A 83 -6.86 12.07 2.23
C GLY A 83 -6.74 13.58 2.47
N LYS A 84 -6.68 13.96 3.75
CA LYS A 84 -6.64 15.38 4.15
C LYS A 84 -5.32 16.02 3.74
N LYS A 85 -5.36 17.29 3.31
CA LYS A 85 -4.15 18.10 3.13
C LYS A 85 -3.49 18.30 4.49
N ILE A 86 -2.21 17.92 4.62
CA ILE A 86 -1.40 18.06 5.83
C ILE A 86 -0.64 19.39 5.79
N THR A 87 0.09 19.64 4.69
CA THR A 87 0.89 20.86 4.51
C THR A 87 0.95 21.26 3.04
N SER A 88 1.24 22.53 2.80
CA SER A 88 1.50 23.09 1.47
C SER A 88 2.62 24.11 1.61
N ASP A 89 3.68 23.94 0.82
CA ASP A 89 4.88 24.77 0.87
C ASP A 89 5.39 25.07 -0.55
N SER A 90 6.63 25.58 -0.65
CA SER A 90 7.24 25.93 -1.93
C SER A 90 7.55 24.72 -2.81
N THR A 91 7.66 23.52 -2.23
CA THR A 91 7.98 22.27 -2.93
C THR A 91 6.73 21.59 -3.47
N GLY A 92 5.60 21.70 -2.76
CA GLY A 92 4.35 21.10 -3.18
C GLY A 92 3.28 21.05 -2.09
N THR A 93 2.39 20.07 -2.20
CA THR A 93 1.33 19.81 -1.23
C THR A 93 1.40 18.36 -0.77
N THR A 94 1.41 18.16 0.55
CA THR A 94 1.38 16.84 1.17
C THR A 94 -0.02 16.51 1.67
N TYR A 95 -0.50 15.33 1.33
CA TYR A 95 -1.77 14.77 1.75
C TYR A 95 -1.52 13.54 2.60
N SER A 96 -2.40 13.28 3.58
CA SER A 96 -2.39 12.01 4.31
C SER A 96 -2.71 10.88 3.34
N ALA A 97 -2.07 9.73 3.51
CA ALA A 97 -2.48 8.50 2.82
C ALA A 97 -2.62 7.38 3.84
N SER A 98 -3.35 6.34 3.46
CA SER A 98 -3.55 5.13 4.24
C SER A 98 -3.59 3.94 3.30
N ASN A 99 -3.72 2.75 3.88
CA ASN A 99 -3.66 1.43 3.25
C ASN A 99 -2.25 0.85 3.24
N ASP A 100 -2.24 -0.47 3.29
CA ASP A 100 -1.03 -1.25 3.40
C ASP A 100 -0.75 -1.94 2.05
N ILE A 101 0.52 -2.15 1.76
CA ILE A 101 1.01 -2.88 0.59
C ILE A 101 2.20 -3.72 0.99
N ARG A 102 2.32 -4.90 0.41
CA ARG A 102 3.51 -5.73 0.53
C ARG A 102 4.40 -5.47 -0.68
N LEU A 103 5.64 -5.07 -0.43
CA LEU A 103 6.67 -4.89 -1.44
C LEU A 103 7.70 -6.00 -1.25
N GLY A 104 7.67 -7.00 -2.14
CA GLY A 104 8.42 -8.24 -1.96
C GLY A 104 7.96 -9.00 -0.72
N TYR A 105 8.79 -9.01 0.34
CA TYR A 105 8.50 -9.71 1.61
C TYR A 105 8.19 -8.76 2.77
N ILE A 106 8.19 -7.45 2.53
CA ILE A 106 8.05 -6.44 3.58
C ILE A 106 6.71 -5.73 3.42
N GLU A 107 5.95 -5.65 4.51
CA GLU A 107 4.71 -4.88 4.55
C GLU A 107 4.99 -3.42 4.91
N TYR A 108 4.32 -2.54 4.19
CA TYR A 108 4.40 -1.12 4.35
C TYR A 108 3.01 -0.52 4.45
N GLN A 109 2.89 0.53 5.25
CA GLN A 109 1.72 1.39 5.32
C GLN A 109 2.00 2.71 4.62
N ALA A 110 1.11 3.14 3.74
CA ALA A 110 1.17 4.50 3.20
C ALA A 110 0.86 5.52 4.29
N THR A 111 1.69 6.57 4.36
CA THR A 111 1.55 7.63 5.36
C THR A 111 1.24 8.96 4.72
N ALA A 112 1.80 9.24 3.53
CA ALA A 112 1.57 10.48 2.82
C ALA A 112 1.73 10.34 1.30
N ILE A 113 1.02 11.19 0.56
CA ILE A 113 1.27 11.48 -0.85
C ILE A 113 1.68 12.93 -0.93
N HIS A 114 2.90 13.19 -1.41
CA HIS A 114 3.36 14.53 -1.74
C HIS A 114 3.23 14.74 -3.24
N VAL A 115 2.59 15.84 -3.62
CA VAL A 115 2.45 16.27 -5.01
C VAL A 115 3.26 17.55 -5.18
N ASN A 116 4.21 17.53 -6.09
CA ASN A 116 5.04 18.69 -6.39
C ASN A 116 4.18 19.85 -6.92
N LYS A 117 4.71 21.07 -6.87
CA LYS A 117 4.00 22.29 -7.30
C LYS A 117 3.52 22.25 -8.76
N ASP A 118 4.16 21.44 -9.60
CA ASP A 118 3.78 21.22 -10.99
C ASP A 118 2.48 20.40 -11.15
N GLY A 119 2.03 19.69 -10.11
CA GLY A 119 0.90 18.77 -10.15
C GLY A 119 1.11 17.50 -10.98
N LYS A 120 2.34 17.27 -11.47
CA LYS A 120 2.69 16.19 -12.42
C LYS A 120 3.59 15.13 -11.83
N SER A 121 4.29 15.46 -10.75
CA SER A 121 5.24 14.58 -10.10
C SER A 121 5.13 14.65 -8.58
N GLY A 122 5.82 13.76 -7.89
CA GLY A 122 5.85 13.76 -6.44
C GLY A 122 6.41 12.46 -5.88
N TYR A 123 5.96 12.09 -4.68
CA TYR A 123 6.26 10.79 -4.12
C TYR A 123 5.13 10.30 -3.21
N ILE A 124 5.05 8.98 -3.04
CA ILE A 124 4.33 8.36 -1.93
C ILE A 124 5.33 7.96 -0.84
N ALA A 125 5.03 8.30 0.40
CA ALA A 125 5.79 7.91 1.57
C ALA A 125 5.15 6.67 2.22
N LEU A 126 5.98 5.67 2.45
CA LEU A 126 5.59 4.39 3.02
C LEU A 126 6.43 4.11 4.26
N ARG A 127 5.79 3.66 5.34
CA ARG A 127 6.46 3.25 6.57
C ARG A 127 6.35 1.74 6.72
N GLN A 128 7.47 1.08 7.03
CA GLN A 128 7.46 -0.36 7.27
C GLN A 128 6.57 -0.68 8.48
N ILE A 129 5.70 -1.67 8.32
CA ILE A 129 4.97 -2.27 9.43
C ILE A 129 5.91 -3.35 9.98
N ALA A 130 6.29 -3.25 11.24
CA ALA A 130 7.05 -4.32 11.86
C ALA A 130 6.18 -5.60 11.82
N SER A 131 6.56 -6.56 10.98
CA SER A 131 6.02 -7.92 11.07
C SER A 131 6.26 -8.36 12.50
N GLN A 132 5.21 -8.55 13.30
CA GLN A 132 5.38 -9.08 14.65
C GLN A 132 6.05 -10.45 14.52
N GLY A 133 7.36 -10.49 14.78
CA GLY A 133 8.08 -11.72 14.95
C GLY A 133 7.49 -12.43 16.16
N THR A 134 7.05 -13.66 15.95
CA THR A 134 6.72 -14.62 16.99
C THR A 134 7.80 -14.56 18.07
N THR A 135 7.45 -14.11 19.27
CA THR A 135 8.29 -14.27 20.45
C THR A 135 8.45 -15.77 20.69
N VAL A 136 9.55 -16.35 20.21
CA VAL A 136 9.97 -17.68 20.64
C VAL A 136 10.40 -17.54 22.08
N ASN A 137 9.51 -17.90 23.01
CA ASN A 137 9.87 -18.13 24.41
C ASN A 137 10.87 -19.29 24.43
N GLN A 138 12.15 -18.96 24.47
CA GLN A 138 13.21 -19.92 24.75
C GLN A 138 13.21 -20.17 26.27
N PRO A 139 12.96 -21.41 26.75
CA PRO A 139 13.03 -21.70 28.17
C PRO A 139 14.47 -21.54 28.65
N ALA A 140 14.65 -20.77 29.73
CA ALA A 140 15.93 -20.62 30.40
C ALA A 140 16.39 -21.96 30.95
N THR A 141 17.41 -22.57 30.33
CA THR A 141 18.14 -23.67 30.95
C THR A 141 19.07 -23.10 32.00
N SER A 142 18.66 -23.26 33.25
CA SER A 142 19.51 -23.30 34.45
C SER A 142 20.77 -24.13 34.16
N ASN A 143 21.94 -23.59 34.49
CA ASN A 143 23.13 -24.39 34.81
C ASN A 143 23.98 -23.62 35.81
N ALA A 144 23.91 -24.05 37.07
CA ALA A 144 24.95 -23.85 38.07
C ALA A 144 25.93 -25.04 37.98
N PRO A 145 27.23 -24.79 38.20
CA PRO A 145 27.90 -25.47 39.31
C PRO A 145 28.44 -24.50 40.35
#